data_AF-A0AAE3GPX1-F1
#
_entry.id   AF-A0AAE3GPX1-F1
#
_cell.length_a   1.000
_cell.length_b   1.000
_cell.length_c   1.000
_cell.angle_alpha   90.00
_cell.angle_beta   90.00
_cell.angle_gamma   90.00
#
_symmetry.space_group_name_H-M   'P 1'
#
loop_
_entity.id
_entity.type
_entity.pdbx_description
1 polymer ?
#
loop_
_entity_poly.entity_id
_entity_poly.type
_entity_poly.pdbx_seq_one_letter_code
_entity_poly.pdbx_strand_id
1 'polypeptide(L)'
;MILTGTSGNDTLIGGTENDTLSGLAGNDVLNGKAGADTYKFNQGDGQDTLNDDSNDTSTDQLVFSGTGLTSSNAIVTRIGSTSDLKISFGGIADSVLLKDQVYSTSGNYGVESVQFSNGVTWSEAQLWNAYLTLGAATNDTLEGTTANDTIRGGLGTDYLNGRDGADTYQFNLGDGQDTLNDSSNDTSLDKLIFSGTGLTSTNAIVT
;
A
#
# COMPACT_ATOMS: atom_id res chain seq x y z
N MET A 1 10.40 23.91 2.78
CA MET A 1 9.57 24.99 2.14
C MET A 1 8.09 24.65 2.22
N ILE A 2 7.18 25.57 1.85
CA ILE A 2 5.76 25.24 1.62
C ILE A 2 5.44 25.50 0.15
N LEU A 3 4.93 24.49 -0.56
CA LEU A 3 4.47 24.56 -1.93
C LEU A 3 2.97 24.29 -1.95
N THR A 4 2.23 25.19 -2.59
CA THR A 4 0.79 25.06 -2.77
C THR A 4 0.47 25.25 -4.24
N GLY A 5 -0.26 24.29 -4.81
CA GLY A 5 -0.75 24.34 -6.17
C GLY A 5 -1.96 25.26 -6.31
N THR A 6 -2.73 25.00 -7.36
CA THR A 6 -3.92 25.74 -7.74
C THR A 6 -5.13 24.81 -7.76
N SER A 7 -6.26 25.26 -8.31
CA SER A 7 -7.41 24.37 -8.53
C SER A 7 -7.33 23.60 -9.85
N GLY A 8 -6.15 23.54 -10.46
CA GLY A 8 -5.89 22.85 -11.72
C GLY A 8 -4.83 21.78 -11.54
N ASN A 9 -4.41 21.13 -12.63
CA ASN A 9 -3.39 20.10 -12.57
C ASN A 9 -2.00 20.73 -12.53
N ASP A 10 -1.31 20.58 -11.41
CA ASP A 10 -0.02 21.16 -11.12
C ASP A 10 1.08 20.09 -11.03
N THR A 11 2.32 20.56 -11.16
CA THR A 11 3.51 19.77 -10.83
C THR A 11 4.32 20.57 -9.83
N LEU A 12 4.38 20.08 -8.59
CA LEU A 12 5.14 20.69 -7.51
C LEU A 12 6.40 19.88 -7.26
N ILE A 13 7.54 20.58 -7.24
CA ILE A 13 8.87 19.98 -7.03
C ILE A 13 9.51 20.69 -5.85
N GLY A 14 9.76 19.94 -4.79
CA GLY A 14 10.50 20.35 -3.62
C GLY A 14 12.01 20.47 -3.87
N GLY A 15 12.76 20.58 -2.79
CA GLY A 15 14.19 20.81 -2.74
C GLY A 15 14.93 19.71 -1.99
N THR A 16 16.05 20.07 -1.38
CA THR A 16 16.84 19.11 -0.57
C THR A 16 16.63 19.31 0.92
N GLU A 17 15.60 20.06 1.29
CA GLU A 17 15.21 20.37 2.66
C GLU A 17 13.79 19.90 2.87
N ASN A 18 13.37 19.75 4.13
CA ASN A 18 12.01 19.38 4.47
C ASN A 18 10.97 20.35 3.89
N ASP A 19 10.09 19.81 3.06
CA ASP A 19 9.06 20.50 2.33
C ASP A 19 7.66 20.11 2.78
N THR A 20 6.69 20.97 2.49
CA THR A 20 5.28 20.68 2.63
C THR A 20 4.60 20.97 1.32
N LEU A 21 4.05 19.95 0.67
CA LEU A 21 3.43 20.02 -0.64
C LEU A 21 1.92 19.81 -0.52
N SER A 22 1.14 20.65 -1.20
CA SER A 22 -0.31 20.51 -1.31
C SER A 22 -0.75 20.91 -2.71
N GLY A 23 -1.25 19.95 -3.48
CA GLY A 23 -1.76 20.19 -4.84
C GLY A 23 -3.00 21.07 -4.86
N LEU A 24 -3.90 20.85 -3.88
CA LEU A 24 -5.28 21.34 -3.83
C LEU A 24 -6.15 20.56 -4.83
N ALA A 25 -7.16 21.18 -5.43
CA ALA A 25 -8.03 20.49 -6.37
C ALA A 25 -7.34 20.31 -7.71
N GLY A 26 -7.37 19.11 -8.28
CA GLY A 26 -6.69 18.83 -9.53
C GLY A 26 -6.35 17.36 -9.65
N ASN A 27 -5.53 17.02 -10.62
CA ASN A 27 -4.79 15.76 -10.58
C ASN A 27 -3.31 16.15 -10.63
N ASP A 28 -2.68 16.17 -9.46
CA ASP A 28 -1.39 16.81 -9.28
C ASP A 28 -0.24 15.80 -9.23
N VAL A 29 0.96 16.27 -9.55
CA VAL A 29 2.19 15.51 -9.36
C VAL A 29 3.03 16.23 -8.32
N LEU A 30 3.28 15.57 -7.19
CA LEU A 30 4.03 16.11 -6.06
C LEU A 30 5.33 15.32 -5.91
N ASN A 31 6.47 16.01 -6.03
CA ASN A 31 7.79 15.42 -5.84
C ASN A 31 8.52 16.16 -4.72
N GLY A 32 8.70 15.51 -3.57
CA GLY A 32 9.32 16.09 -2.39
C GLY A 32 10.82 16.33 -2.58
N LYS A 33 11.49 15.41 -3.28
CA LYS A 33 12.95 15.31 -3.38
C LYS A 33 13.53 14.86 -2.05
N ALA A 34 14.58 15.49 -1.55
CA ALA A 34 15.31 14.97 -0.39
C ALA A 34 14.95 15.75 0.87
N GLY A 35 15.02 15.09 2.02
CA GLY A 35 14.57 15.66 3.29
C GLY A 35 13.19 15.14 3.68
N ALA A 36 12.83 15.35 4.94
CA ALA A 36 11.60 14.80 5.49
C ALA A 36 10.40 15.66 5.09
N ASP A 37 9.68 15.22 4.06
CA ASP A 37 8.63 15.96 3.38
C ASP A 37 7.23 15.60 3.90
N THR A 38 6.32 16.55 3.76
CA THR A 38 4.91 16.40 4.15
C THR A 38 3.99 16.69 2.99
N TYR A 39 3.33 15.66 2.49
CA TYR A 39 2.31 15.76 1.46
C TYR A 39 0.94 15.89 2.10
N LYS A 40 0.18 16.92 1.73
CA LYS A 40 -1.17 17.18 2.27
C LYS A 40 -2.22 16.95 1.21
N PHE A 41 -3.20 16.12 1.55
CA PHE A 41 -4.32 15.77 0.69
C PHE A 41 -5.64 15.96 1.42
N ASN A 42 -6.57 16.70 0.83
CA ASN A 42 -7.91 16.93 1.35
C ASN A 42 -8.96 16.23 0.50
N GLN A 43 -10.12 15.96 1.10
CA GLN A 43 -11.29 15.52 0.34
C GLN A 43 -11.67 16.60 -0.69
N GLY A 44 -11.80 16.20 -1.95
CA GLY A 44 -12.02 17.07 -3.10
C GLY A 44 -10.75 17.47 -3.85
N ASP A 45 -9.57 17.04 -3.39
CA ASP A 45 -8.30 17.35 -4.05
C ASP A 45 -8.13 16.57 -5.37
N GLY A 46 -8.87 15.47 -5.58
CA GLY A 46 -8.88 14.74 -6.86
C GLY A 46 -7.98 13.52 -6.87
N GLN A 47 -7.17 13.33 -7.92
CA GLN A 47 -6.34 12.13 -8.09
C GLN A 47 -4.87 12.49 -8.25
N ASP A 48 -4.15 12.49 -7.13
CA ASP A 48 -2.76 12.96 -7.08
C ASP A 48 -1.76 11.81 -7.18
N THR A 49 -0.57 12.14 -7.68
CA THR A 49 0.58 11.26 -7.75
C THR A 49 1.72 11.83 -6.90
N LEU A 50 2.18 11.07 -5.92
CA LEU A 50 3.36 11.37 -5.14
C LEU A 50 4.54 10.58 -5.68
N ASN A 51 5.65 11.26 -5.91
CA ASN A 51 6.89 10.67 -6.38
C ASN A 51 8.04 11.08 -5.46
N ASP A 52 8.34 10.21 -4.50
CA ASP A 52 9.50 10.33 -3.63
C ASP A 52 10.53 9.24 -3.96
N ASP A 53 11.49 9.62 -4.81
CA ASP A 53 12.53 8.75 -5.37
C ASP A 53 13.93 9.06 -4.82
N SER A 54 14.01 9.85 -3.75
CA SER A 54 15.28 10.39 -3.25
C SER A 54 16.16 9.34 -2.58
N ASN A 55 15.58 8.22 -2.13
CA ASN A 55 16.27 7.10 -1.48
C ASN A 55 17.27 7.58 -0.42
N ASP A 56 16.85 8.58 0.36
CA ASP A 56 17.59 9.06 1.52
C ASP A 56 17.12 8.33 2.80
N THR A 57 17.49 8.83 3.98
CA THR A 57 17.09 8.22 5.27
C THR A 57 16.09 9.07 6.04
N SER A 58 15.47 10.04 5.38
CA SER A 58 14.49 10.92 5.98
C SER A 58 13.13 10.20 6.08
N THR A 59 12.13 10.89 6.60
CA THR A 59 10.82 10.28 6.90
C THR A 59 9.74 11.17 6.33
N ASP A 60 9.18 10.72 5.24
CA ASP A 60 8.14 11.39 4.48
C ASP A 60 6.77 10.99 4.99
N GLN A 61 5.84 11.93 4.94
CA GLN A 61 4.51 11.75 5.48
C GLN A 61 3.43 12.23 4.51
N LEU A 62 2.43 11.38 4.29
CA LEU A 62 1.16 11.75 3.68
C LEU A 62 0.11 12.03 4.77
N VAL A 63 -0.53 13.19 4.72
CA VAL A 63 -1.56 13.62 5.67
C VAL A 63 -2.89 13.85 4.95
N PHE A 64 -3.87 13.03 5.30
CA PHE A 64 -5.24 13.14 4.81
C PHE A 64 -6.11 14.01 5.73
N SER A 65 -6.94 14.87 5.14
CA SER A 65 -7.92 15.71 5.84
C SER A 65 -9.27 15.72 5.11
N GLY A 66 -10.36 15.92 5.84
CA GLY A 66 -11.71 15.90 5.26
C GLY A 66 -12.51 14.64 5.60
N THR A 67 -13.78 14.61 5.18
CA THR A 67 -14.73 13.60 5.67
C THR A 67 -14.57 12.29 4.91
N GLY A 68 -14.43 11.18 5.64
CA GLY A 68 -14.38 9.84 5.06
C GLY A 68 -13.00 9.40 4.54
N LEU A 69 -11.98 10.26 4.62
CA LEU A 69 -10.57 9.87 4.38
C LEU A 69 -9.97 9.21 5.64
N THR A 70 -10.65 8.21 6.19
CA THR A 70 -10.31 7.56 7.46
C THR A 70 -9.60 6.23 7.21
N SER A 71 -8.76 5.79 8.14
CA SER A 71 -8.05 4.49 8.01
C SER A 71 -9.00 3.30 7.79
N SER A 72 -10.18 3.31 8.43
CA SER A 72 -11.19 2.26 8.28
C SER A 72 -11.95 2.29 6.94
N ASN A 73 -11.83 3.37 6.17
CA ASN A 73 -12.45 3.52 4.85
C ASN A 73 -11.41 3.47 3.72
N ALA A 74 -10.12 3.37 4.07
CA ALA A 74 -9.02 3.31 3.13
C ALA A 74 -8.98 1.95 2.43
N ILE A 75 -8.72 1.99 1.13
CA ILE A 75 -8.55 0.83 0.26
C ILE A 75 -7.19 1.01 -0.41
N VAL A 76 -6.26 0.10 -0.14
CA VAL A 76 -4.91 0.13 -0.71
C VAL A 76 -4.80 -0.95 -1.78
N THR A 77 -4.42 -0.57 -2.99
CA THR A 77 -4.27 -1.49 -4.11
C THR A 77 -2.93 -1.29 -4.79
N ARG A 78 -2.26 -2.38 -5.16
CA ARG A 78 -1.10 -2.32 -6.03
C ARG A 78 -1.53 -2.15 -7.50
N ILE A 79 -0.80 -1.34 -8.26
CA ILE A 79 -1.12 -1.11 -9.68
C ILE A 79 -0.48 -2.20 -10.55
N GLY A 80 -1.26 -3.23 -10.89
CA GLY A 80 -0.78 -4.34 -11.72
C GLY A 80 0.48 -4.98 -11.13
N SER A 81 1.55 -5.06 -11.93
CA SER A 81 2.86 -5.56 -11.49
C SER A 81 3.89 -4.46 -11.21
N THR A 82 3.48 -3.18 -11.09
CA THR A 82 4.42 -2.08 -10.77
C THR A 82 4.75 -2.05 -9.28
N SER A 83 5.67 -1.20 -8.84
CA SER A 83 5.93 -0.99 -7.40
C SER A 83 5.05 0.11 -6.78
N ASP A 84 3.98 0.50 -7.47
CA ASP A 84 3.12 1.62 -7.04
C ASP A 84 1.95 1.13 -6.19
N LEU A 85 1.67 1.85 -5.11
CA LEU A 85 0.47 1.67 -4.31
C LEU A 85 -0.50 2.83 -4.53
N LYS A 86 -1.79 2.52 -4.66
CA LYS A 86 -2.87 3.50 -4.70
C LYS A 86 -3.67 3.41 -3.41
N ILE A 87 -3.83 4.54 -2.73
CA ILE A 87 -4.76 4.71 -1.61
C ILE A 87 -6.03 5.38 -2.16
N SER A 88 -7.17 4.72 -1.98
CA SER A 88 -8.50 5.23 -2.32
C SER A 88 -9.45 5.06 -1.13
N PHE A 89 -10.67 5.59 -1.22
CA PHE A 89 -11.62 5.53 -0.11
C PHE A 89 -13.02 5.13 -0.57
N GLY A 90 -13.69 4.28 0.21
CA GLY A 90 -15.04 3.81 -0.11
C GLY A 90 -16.02 4.95 -0.31
N GLY A 91 -16.65 5.01 -1.50
CA GLY A 91 -17.64 6.03 -1.86
C GLY A 91 -17.08 7.42 -2.14
N ILE A 92 -15.77 7.57 -2.25
CA ILE A 92 -15.09 8.84 -2.53
C ILE A 92 -14.28 8.68 -3.82
N ALA A 93 -14.36 9.66 -4.72
CA ALA A 93 -13.69 9.60 -6.03
C ALA A 93 -12.18 9.91 -5.94
N ASP A 94 -11.77 10.55 -4.85
CA ASP A 94 -10.40 10.98 -4.60
C ASP A 94 -9.45 9.80 -4.37
N SER A 95 -8.18 9.97 -4.76
CA SER A 95 -7.15 8.97 -4.50
C SER A 95 -5.74 9.54 -4.56
N VAL A 96 -4.80 8.86 -3.94
CA VAL A 96 -3.37 9.14 -4.04
C VAL A 96 -2.64 7.92 -4.60
N LEU A 97 -1.85 8.12 -5.65
CA LEU A 97 -0.90 7.14 -6.17
C LEU A 97 0.49 7.43 -5.59
N LEU A 98 1.03 6.47 -4.85
CA LEU A 98 2.38 6.47 -4.29
C LEU A 98 3.29 5.71 -5.24
N LYS A 99 4.17 6.44 -5.93
CA LYS A 99 5.12 5.83 -6.87
C LYS A 99 6.20 5.06 -6.13
N ASP A 100 6.51 3.87 -6.62
CA ASP A 100 7.62 3.03 -6.16
C ASP A 100 7.60 2.68 -4.65
N GLN A 101 6.45 2.83 -4.01
CA GLN A 101 6.24 2.62 -2.57
C GLN A 101 6.64 1.24 -2.05
N VAL A 102 6.60 0.20 -2.89
CA VAL A 102 7.04 -1.18 -2.54
C VAL A 102 8.24 -1.63 -3.37
N TYR A 103 9.01 -0.68 -3.89
CA TYR A 103 10.17 -0.96 -4.74
C TYR A 103 11.33 -1.58 -3.95
N SER A 104 11.58 -1.10 -2.72
CA SER A 104 12.62 -1.61 -1.84
C SER A 104 12.14 -1.58 -0.40
N THR A 105 12.51 -2.59 0.38
CA THR A 105 12.31 -2.63 1.83
C THR A 105 13.50 -2.08 2.63
N SER A 106 14.58 -1.74 1.93
CA SER A 106 15.82 -1.23 2.51
C SER A 106 16.17 0.19 2.06
N GLY A 107 15.39 0.74 1.13
CA GLY A 107 15.46 2.13 0.69
C GLY A 107 14.16 2.82 1.01
N ASN A 108 14.23 4.09 1.42
CA ASN A 108 13.06 4.91 1.70
C ASN A 108 12.53 5.43 0.36
N TYR A 109 11.52 4.75 -0.19
CA TYR A 109 10.81 5.14 -1.41
C TYR A 109 9.34 5.37 -1.07
N GLY A 110 8.77 6.46 -1.58
CA GLY A 110 7.41 6.84 -1.25
C GLY A 110 7.32 7.50 0.14
N VAL A 111 6.38 7.06 0.98
CA VAL A 111 6.15 7.65 2.31
C VAL A 111 6.28 6.63 3.43
N GLU A 112 6.92 7.03 4.54
CA GLU A 112 7.09 6.18 5.73
C GLU A 112 5.91 6.28 6.70
N SER A 113 5.05 7.29 6.53
CA SER A 113 3.91 7.53 7.41
C SER A 113 2.68 8.03 6.65
N VAL A 114 1.52 7.46 6.98
CA VAL A 114 0.22 7.93 6.47
C VAL A 114 -0.68 8.30 7.64
N GLN A 115 -0.96 9.58 7.82
CA GLN A 115 -1.92 10.08 8.80
C GLN A 115 -3.30 10.24 8.15
N PHE A 116 -4.31 9.60 8.73
CA PHE A 116 -5.70 9.67 8.26
C PHE A 116 -6.50 10.76 8.99
N SER A 117 -7.61 11.18 8.39
CA SER A 117 -8.48 12.25 8.92
C SER A 117 -9.12 11.94 10.28
N ASN A 118 -9.20 10.65 10.66
CA ASN A 118 -9.65 10.22 12.00
C ASN A 118 -8.53 10.22 13.05
N GLY A 119 -7.34 10.72 12.74
CA GLY A 119 -6.19 10.80 13.64
C GLY A 119 -5.40 9.49 13.79
N VAL A 120 -5.79 8.42 13.10
CA VAL A 120 -5.00 7.19 13.04
C VAL A 120 -3.82 7.42 12.09
N THR A 121 -2.63 6.97 12.51
CA THR A 121 -1.43 6.98 11.66
C THR A 121 -1.02 5.54 11.39
N TRP A 122 -0.81 5.23 10.11
CA TRP A 122 -0.13 4.01 9.68
C TRP A 122 1.37 4.28 9.52
N SER A 123 2.18 3.34 9.99
CA SER A 123 3.57 3.22 9.52
C SER A 123 3.59 2.65 8.10
N GLU A 124 4.73 2.77 7.44
CA GLU A 124 5.01 2.12 6.16
C GLU A 124 4.62 0.64 6.15
N ALA A 125 5.09 -0.14 7.14
CA ALA A 125 4.74 -1.54 7.27
C ALA A 125 3.23 -1.79 7.38
N GLN A 126 2.47 -0.88 8.00
CA GLN A 126 1.01 -0.98 8.08
C GLN A 126 0.34 -0.59 6.75
N LEU A 127 0.86 0.40 6.03
CA LEU A 127 0.42 0.75 4.69
C LEU A 127 0.62 -0.44 3.72
N TRP A 128 1.76 -1.12 3.80
CA TRP A 128 2.05 -2.30 2.98
C TRP A 128 1.16 -3.49 3.35
N ASN A 129 1.02 -3.77 4.65
CA ASN A 129 0.09 -4.83 5.09
C ASN A 129 -1.37 -4.55 4.70
N ALA A 130 -1.78 -3.29 4.52
CA ALA A 130 -3.13 -2.94 4.12
C ALA A 130 -3.49 -3.42 2.70
N TYR A 131 -2.52 -3.60 1.77
CA TYR A 131 -2.82 -4.22 0.47
C TYR A 131 -2.77 -5.76 0.49
N LEU A 132 -2.02 -6.34 1.44
CA LEU A 132 -1.79 -7.80 1.52
C LEU A 132 -2.92 -8.56 2.20
N THR A 133 -3.66 -7.89 3.08
CA THR A 133 -4.61 -8.53 4.01
C THR A 133 -5.96 -8.89 3.40
N LEU A 134 -6.28 -8.42 2.18
CA LEU A 134 -7.48 -8.83 1.45
C LEU A 134 -7.33 -8.55 -0.06
N GLY A 135 -6.98 -9.58 -0.84
CA GLY A 135 -7.13 -9.54 -2.29
C GLY A 135 -8.60 -9.41 -2.69
N ALA A 136 -8.81 -8.95 -3.92
CA ALA A 136 -10.10 -8.64 -4.48
C ALA A 136 -10.89 -9.93 -4.80
N ALA A 137 -12.07 -9.77 -5.41
CA ALA A 137 -12.83 -10.91 -5.93
C ALA A 137 -12.37 -11.33 -7.35
N THR A 138 -11.12 -11.00 -7.70
CA THR A 138 -10.50 -11.18 -9.01
C THR A 138 -9.26 -12.05 -8.88
N ASN A 139 -8.73 -12.54 -10.01
CA ASN A 139 -7.46 -13.24 -10.03
C ASN A 139 -6.32 -12.24 -9.79
N ASP A 140 -5.69 -12.33 -8.64
CA ASP A 140 -4.72 -11.35 -8.19
C ASP A 140 -3.28 -11.90 -8.16
N THR A 141 -2.31 -11.00 -8.27
CA THR A 141 -0.91 -11.29 -7.95
C THR A 141 -0.54 -10.45 -6.73
N LEU A 142 -0.43 -11.11 -5.59
CA LEU A 142 -0.05 -10.49 -4.32
C LEU A 142 1.38 -10.89 -4.01
N GLU A 143 2.29 -9.93 -4.08
CA GLU A 143 3.64 -10.09 -3.59
C GLU A 143 3.76 -9.35 -2.26
N GLY A 144 4.27 -10.00 -1.23
CA GLY A 144 4.66 -9.41 0.05
C GLY A 144 5.93 -8.57 -0.06
N THR A 145 6.56 -8.43 1.08
CA THR A 145 7.68 -7.55 1.39
C THR A 145 8.82 -8.41 1.95
N THR A 146 9.89 -7.81 2.48
CA THR A 146 10.91 -8.60 3.20
C THR A 146 10.64 -8.69 4.71
N ALA A 147 9.43 -8.31 5.12
CA ALA A 147 8.96 -8.36 6.50
C ALA A 147 7.91 -9.47 6.62
N ASN A 148 7.57 -9.84 7.86
CA ASN A 148 6.53 -10.85 8.08
C ASN A 148 5.17 -10.32 7.65
N ASP A 149 4.60 -10.93 6.61
CA ASP A 149 3.36 -10.52 6.00
C ASP A 149 2.20 -11.46 6.33
N THR A 150 0.98 -10.92 6.24
CA THR A 150 -0.24 -11.73 6.23
C THR A 150 -0.95 -11.53 4.91
N ILE A 151 -0.95 -12.58 4.09
CA ILE A 151 -1.41 -12.54 2.71
C ILE A 151 -2.70 -13.35 2.55
N ARG A 152 -3.72 -12.75 1.94
CA ARG A 152 -4.98 -13.43 1.59
C ARG A 152 -5.38 -13.10 0.16
N GLY A 153 -5.45 -14.11 -0.70
CA GLY A 153 -5.81 -13.96 -2.11
C GLY A 153 -7.23 -13.43 -2.35
N GLY A 154 -8.20 -13.84 -1.52
CA GLY A 154 -9.59 -13.42 -1.69
C GLY A 154 -10.36 -14.45 -2.50
N LEU A 155 -11.25 -14.01 -3.40
CA LEU A 155 -11.94 -14.94 -4.31
C LEU A 155 -11.24 -14.90 -5.66
N GLY A 156 -10.96 -16.05 -6.27
CA GLY A 156 -10.36 -16.08 -7.59
C GLY A 156 -9.39 -17.23 -7.78
N THR A 157 -8.42 -17.01 -8.66
CA THR A 157 -7.25 -17.86 -8.83
C THR A 157 -6.05 -16.96 -8.64
N ASP A 158 -5.50 -16.98 -7.44
CA ASP A 158 -4.51 -15.99 -7.02
C ASP A 158 -3.09 -16.54 -7.04
N TYR A 159 -2.12 -15.66 -7.26
CA TYR A 159 -0.71 -15.95 -7.10
C TYR A 159 -0.17 -15.16 -5.92
N LEU A 160 0.27 -15.87 -4.88
CA LEU A 160 0.73 -15.31 -3.62
C LEU A 160 2.23 -15.60 -3.45
N ASN A 161 3.03 -14.56 -3.21
CA ASN A 161 4.46 -14.66 -2.97
C ASN A 161 4.85 -13.78 -1.79
N GLY A 162 5.19 -14.37 -0.66
CA GLY A 162 5.56 -13.69 0.59
C GLY A 162 6.85 -12.89 0.48
N ARG A 163 7.81 -13.42 -0.28
CA ARG A 163 9.21 -12.99 -0.38
C ARG A 163 9.97 -13.36 0.89
N ASP A 164 10.70 -12.45 1.52
CA ASP A 164 11.49 -12.78 2.72
C ASP A 164 10.63 -12.45 3.96
N GLY A 165 10.87 -13.12 5.08
CA GLY A 165 10.11 -12.93 6.31
C GLY A 165 9.20 -14.11 6.60
N ALA A 166 8.83 -14.28 7.88
CA ALA A 166 7.99 -15.38 8.30
C ALA A 166 6.52 -15.09 7.95
N ASP A 167 6.06 -15.59 6.81
CA ASP A 167 4.80 -15.17 6.22
C ASP A 167 3.62 -16.05 6.60
N THR A 168 2.43 -15.45 6.64
CA THR A 168 1.17 -16.14 6.91
C THR A 168 0.21 -16.01 5.75
N TYR A 169 -0.05 -17.10 5.05
CA TYR A 169 -1.03 -17.21 3.99
C TYR A 169 -2.38 -17.66 4.56
N GLN A 170 -3.46 -16.95 4.25
CA GLN A 170 -4.81 -17.31 4.68
C GLN A 170 -5.64 -17.77 3.48
N PHE A 171 -6.17 -18.98 3.56
CA PHE A 171 -7.05 -19.57 2.56
C PHE A 171 -8.38 -19.98 3.18
N ASN A 172 -9.50 -19.57 2.57
CA ASN A 172 -10.84 -19.92 3.04
C ASN A 172 -11.61 -20.80 2.06
N LEU A 173 -12.63 -21.48 2.60
CA LEU A 173 -13.55 -22.22 1.77
C LEU A 173 -14.28 -21.26 0.82
N GLY A 174 -14.08 -21.47 -0.48
CA GLY A 174 -14.67 -20.66 -1.53
C GLY A 174 -13.73 -19.61 -2.12
N ASP A 175 -12.51 -19.45 -1.59
CA ASP A 175 -11.50 -18.52 -2.11
C ASP A 175 -11.04 -18.93 -3.52
N GLY A 176 -11.10 -20.22 -3.87
CA GLY A 176 -10.91 -20.69 -5.24
C GLY A 176 -9.67 -21.57 -5.38
N GLN A 177 -8.80 -21.27 -6.33
CA GLN A 177 -7.59 -22.06 -6.61
C GLN A 177 -6.36 -21.16 -6.60
N ASP A 178 -5.60 -21.18 -5.50
CA ASP A 178 -4.47 -20.28 -5.34
C ASP A 178 -3.14 -21.01 -5.52
N THR A 179 -2.14 -20.28 -6.00
CA THR A 179 -0.75 -20.69 -6.10
C THR A 179 0.06 -19.88 -5.09
N LEU A 180 0.69 -20.57 -4.14
CA LEU A 180 1.64 -19.97 -3.22
C LEU A 180 3.04 -20.31 -3.71
N ASN A 181 3.84 -19.29 -4.03
CA ASN A 181 5.23 -19.45 -4.43
C ASN A 181 6.12 -18.59 -3.53
N ASP A 182 6.46 -19.17 -2.38
CA ASP A 182 7.41 -18.60 -1.44
C ASP A 182 8.74 -19.35 -1.55
N SER A 183 9.57 -18.90 -2.49
CA SER A 183 10.86 -19.54 -2.80
C SER A 183 12.02 -18.67 -2.35
N SER A 184 11.83 -17.84 -1.32
CA SER A 184 12.93 -17.07 -0.74
C SER A 184 14.01 -18.00 -0.18
N ASN A 185 15.25 -17.52 -0.15
CA ASN A 185 16.38 -18.28 0.40
C ASN A 185 16.61 -17.92 1.88
N ASP A 186 15.58 -17.38 2.54
CA ASP A 186 15.68 -16.97 3.93
C ASP A 186 15.57 -18.19 4.87
N THR A 187 15.69 -17.94 6.18
CA THR A 187 15.56 -19.00 7.20
C THR A 187 14.27 -18.91 7.98
N SER A 188 13.34 -18.08 7.54
CA SER A 188 12.08 -17.89 8.22
C SER A 188 11.16 -19.09 7.98
N LEU A 189 10.04 -19.15 8.71
CA LEU A 189 9.09 -20.25 8.58
C LEU A 189 7.74 -19.68 8.22
N ASP A 190 7.28 -20.05 7.03
CA ASP A 190 5.98 -19.63 6.53
C ASP A 190 4.88 -20.56 6.98
N LYS A 191 3.66 -20.02 6.97
CA LYS A 191 2.48 -20.70 7.45
C LYS A 191 1.31 -20.52 6.51
N LEU A 192 0.78 -21.63 6.03
CA LEU A 192 -0.56 -21.66 5.42
C LEU A 192 -1.61 -21.97 6.48
N ILE A 193 -2.59 -21.08 6.62
CA ILE A 193 -3.76 -21.21 7.48
C ILE A 193 -4.99 -21.44 6.61
N PHE A 194 -5.61 -22.60 6.78
CA PHE A 194 -6.95 -22.87 6.27
C PHE A 194 -7.99 -22.39 7.30
N SER A 195 -8.83 -21.44 6.92
CA SER A 195 -9.88 -20.87 7.76
C SER A 195 -11.28 -21.05 7.15
N GLY A 196 -12.30 -21.15 7.98
CA GLY A 196 -13.69 -21.36 7.54
C GLY A 196 -14.24 -22.74 7.86
N THR A 197 -15.56 -22.79 8.05
CA THR A 197 -16.26 -24.02 8.41
C THR A 197 -16.16 -25.05 7.29
N GLY A 198 -15.59 -26.21 7.59
CA GLY A 198 -15.50 -27.32 6.64
C GLY A 198 -14.14 -27.51 5.99
N LEU A 199 -13.13 -26.68 6.26
CA LEU A 199 -11.73 -27.01 5.95
C LEU A 199 -11.11 -27.70 7.17
N THR A 200 -10.74 -28.97 7.05
CA THR A 200 -10.17 -29.76 8.15
C THR A 200 -9.07 -30.67 7.64
N SER A 201 -8.20 -31.15 8.52
CA SER A 201 -7.14 -32.09 8.12
C SER A 201 -7.68 -33.40 7.53
N THR A 202 -8.96 -33.75 7.75
CA THR A 202 -9.57 -34.99 7.27
C THR A 202 -10.07 -34.91 5.83
N ASN A 203 -10.20 -33.71 5.26
CA ASN A 203 -10.60 -33.52 3.86
C ASN A 203 -9.55 -32.83 3.00
N ALA A 204 -8.37 -32.53 3.57
CA ALA A 204 -7.20 -32.15 2.81
C ALA A 204 -6.68 -33.36 2.02
N ILE A 205 -6.54 -33.19 0.70
CA ILE A 205 -5.92 -34.19 -0.19
C ILE A 205 -4.60 -33.59 -0.68
N VAL A 206 -3.50 -34.27 -0.39
CA VAL A 206 -2.18 -33.94 -0.95
C VAL A 206 -1.94 -34.89 -2.12
N THR A 207 -1.77 -34.33 -3.32
CA THR A 207 -1.53 -35.07 -4.56
C THR A 207 -0.13 -34.85 -5.09
#